data_AF-A0A4R4YLX9-F1
#
_entry.id   AF-A0A4R4YLX9-F1
#
_cell.length_a   1.000
_cell.length_b   1.000
_cell.length_c   1.000
_cell.angle_alpha   90.00
_cell.angle_beta   90.00
_cell.angle_gamma   90.00
#
_symmetry.space_group_name_H-M   'P 1'
#
loop_
_entity.id
_entity.type
_entity.pdbx_description
1 polymer ?
#
loop_
_entity_poly.entity_id
_entity_poly.type
_entity_poly.pdbx_seq_one_letter_code
_entity_poly.pdbx_strand_id
1 'polypeptide(L)'
;MSQAVEIVALVVSPVHAFEGRPADGPRPDPAPTSRLEVEIRAGSGIVGDRYFGRTAHRNAAITLLDAESLEVFSPVPDPAVLRRNIVVRGYPIDSLAGKRFSLDSGDGPVEFQGYRPAHPCAWMNVVIGAGAMKALRG
;
A
#
# COMPACT_ATOMS: atom_id res chain seq x y z
N MET A 1 -7.43 1.84 -22.68
CA MET A 1 -8.09 3.09 -22.25
C MET A 1 -7.37 3.56 -21.01
N SER A 2 -6.97 4.83 -20.96
CA SER A 2 -6.36 5.45 -19.79
C SER A 2 -7.42 6.24 -19.02
N GLN A 3 -7.31 6.26 -17.69
CA GLN A 3 -8.16 7.05 -16.80
C GLN A 3 -7.27 7.89 -15.91
N ALA A 4 -7.64 9.15 -15.68
CA ALA A 4 -6.94 10.01 -14.75
C ALA A 4 -7.19 9.55 -13.31
N VAL A 5 -6.13 9.49 -12.52
CA VAL A 5 -6.15 9.18 -11.09
C VAL A 5 -5.23 10.14 -10.35
N GLU A 6 -5.48 10.35 -9.08
CA GLU A 6 -4.59 11.11 -8.19
C GLU A 6 -3.74 10.12 -7.38
N ILE A 7 -2.42 10.32 -7.33
CA ILE A 7 -1.54 9.63 -6.37
C ILE A 7 -1.57 10.43 -5.07
N VAL A 8 -2.30 9.94 -4.08
CA VAL A 8 -2.53 10.63 -2.80
C VAL A 8 -1.33 10.48 -1.87
N ALA A 9 -0.68 9.32 -1.88
CA ALA A 9 0.50 9.07 -1.05
C ALA A 9 1.40 7.99 -1.66
N LEU A 10 2.71 8.17 -1.44
CA LEU A 10 3.74 7.16 -1.68
C LEU A 10 4.40 6.79 -0.36
N VAL A 11 4.53 5.49 -0.09
CA VAL A 11 4.99 4.97 1.20
C VAL A 11 6.09 3.94 0.98
N VAL A 12 7.26 4.22 1.56
CA VAL A 12 8.39 3.29 1.65
C VAL A 12 8.62 2.95 3.09
N SER A 13 8.50 1.68 3.40
CA SER A 13 8.55 1.21 4.77
C SER A 13 9.70 0.21 4.96
N PRO A 14 10.86 0.66 5.44
CA PRO A 14 12.10 -0.11 5.40
C PRO A 14 12.11 -1.31 6.35
N VAL A 15 11.25 -1.30 7.38
CA VAL A 15 11.15 -2.38 8.35
C VAL A 15 9.81 -3.10 8.26
N HIS A 16 9.78 -4.36 8.69
CA HIS A 16 8.53 -5.10 8.84
C HIS A 16 7.87 -4.77 10.19
N ALA A 17 7.32 -3.56 10.33
CA ALA A 17 6.73 -3.11 11.60
C ALA A 17 5.55 -3.96 12.07
N PHE A 18 4.82 -4.59 11.14
CA PHE A 18 3.68 -5.47 11.39
C PHE A 18 4.10 -6.95 11.49
N GLU A 19 5.24 -7.19 12.12
CA GLU A 19 5.77 -8.53 12.40
C GLU A 19 5.37 -8.95 13.82
N GLY A 20 5.10 -10.25 14.00
CA GLY A 20 4.70 -10.78 15.31
C GLY A 20 3.21 -10.58 15.60
N ARG A 21 2.87 -10.27 16.86
CA ARG A 21 1.48 -10.19 17.32
C ARG A 21 1.01 -8.73 17.40
N PRO A 22 -0.20 -8.42 16.92
CA PRO A 22 -0.75 -7.06 17.03
C PRO A 22 -0.77 -6.50 18.46
N ALA A 23 -0.95 -7.35 19.47
CA ALA A 23 -0.94 -6.96 20.88
C ALA A 23 0.41 -6.39 21.36
N ASP A 24 1.51 -6.73 20.67
CA ASP A 24 2.85 -6.24 21.01
C ASP A 24 3.12 -4.82 20.45
N GLY A 25 2.20 -4.30 19.64
CA GLY A 25 2.34 -3.02 18.95
C GLY A 25 3.31 -3.08 17.76
N PRO A 26 3.21 -2.12 16.82
CA PRO A 26 4.09 -2.10 15.66
C PRO A 26 5.52 -1.72 16.10
N ARG A 27 6.51 -2.34 15.48
CA ARG A 27 7.90 -1.88 15.67
C ARG A 27 8.05 -0.46 15.14
N PRO A 28 8.86 0.41 15.81
CA PRO A 28 9.05 1.78 15.34
C PRO A 28 9.75 1.79 13.97
N ASP A 29 9.29 2.67 13.09
CA ASP A 29 10.00 2.97 11.84
C ASP A 29 11.25 3.82 12.14
N PRO A 30 12.37 3.56 11.44
CA PRO A 30 13.63 4.30 11.67
C PRO A 30 13.58 5.75 11.14
N ALA A 31 12.60 6.07 10.29
CA ALA A 31 12.37 7.37 9.69
C ALA A 31 10.91 7.45 9.21
N PRO A 32 10.38 8.64 8.90
CA PRO A 32 9.07 8.78 8.26
C PRO A 32 8.97 7.93 6.99
N THR A 33 7.85 7.22 6.83
CA THR A 33 7.65 6.30 5.70
C THR A 33 7.10 6.98 4.45
N SER A 34 6.46 8.14 4.59
CA SER A 34 5.91 8.90 3.46
C SER A 34 7.03 9.49 2.60
N ARG A 35 6.86 9.43 1.28
CA ARG A 35 7.83 9.91 0.29
C ARG A 35 7.14 10.80 -0.75
N LEU A 36 7.91 11.70 -1.35
CA LEU A 36 7.48 12.48 -2.51
C LEU A 36 7.67 11.71 -3.82
N GLU A 37 8.64 10.80 -3.85
CA GLU A 37 9.01 9.98 -5.00
C GLU A 37 9.46 8.58 -4.54
N VAL A 38 9.34 7.59 -5.43
CA VAL A 38 9.82 6.22 -5.18
C VAL A 38 10.46 5.64 -6.44
N GLU A 39 11.57 4.91 -6.28
CA GLU A 39 12.18 4.14 -7.37
C GLU A 39 11.62 2.72 -7.38
N ILE A 40 11.08 2.29 -8.53
CA ILE A 40 10.60 0.92 -8.73
C ILE A 40 11.59 0.18 -9.63
N ARG A 41 12.05 -0.99 -9.17
CA ARG A 41 12.89 -1.90 -9.98
C ARG A 41 12.09 -3.11 -10.41
N ALA A 42 12.08 -3.34 -11.72
CA ALA A 42 11.38 -4.47 -12.33
C ALA A 42 11.74 -5.79 -11.63
N GLY A 43 10.70 -6.55 -11.29
CA GLY A 43 10.82 -7.84 -10.60
C GLY A 43 11.28 -7.80 -9.15
N SER A 44 11.64 -6.63 -8.60
CA SER A 44 12.21 -6.48 -7.25
C SER A 44 11.32 -5.68 -6.30
N GLY A 45 10.52 -4.73 -6.79
CA GLY A 45 9.68 -3.85 -5.97
C GLY A 45 10.23 -2.44 -5.83
N ILE A 46 9.84 -1.74 -4.76
CA ILE A 46 10.29 -0.37 -4.47
C ILE A 46 11.62 -0.39 -3.70
N VAL A 47 12.61 0.37 -4.17
CA VAL A 47 13.92 0.48 -3.53
C VAL A 47 13.77 0.99 -2.09
N GLY A 48 14.37 0.25 -1.15
CA GLY A 48 14.34 0.58 0.28
C GLY A 48 13.08 0.12 1.03
N ASP A 49 12.08 -0.47 0.37
CA ASP A 49 10.95 -1.07 1.05
C ASP A 49 11.31 -2.46 1.62
N ARG A 50 10.62 -2.87 2.70
CA ARG A 50 10.81 -4.17 3.40
C ARG A 50 10.82 -5.39 2.46
N TYR A 51 10.09 -5.32 1.35
CA TYR A 51 9.94 -6.44 0.42
C TYR A 51 10.80 -6.32 -0.83
N PHE A 52 11.62 -5.27 -0.93
CA PHE A 52 12.55 -5.10 -2.03
C PHE A 52 13.48 -6.31 -2.19
N GLY A 53 13.46 -6.93 -3.38
CA GLY A 53 14.31 -8.07 -3.73
C GLY A 53 14.02 -9.35 -2.94
N ARG A 54 12.90 -9.43 -2.19
CA ARG A 54 12.54 -10.61 -1.41
C ARG A 54 11.80 -11.63 -2.28
N THR A 55 12.45 -12.76 -2.58
CA THR A 55 11.86 -13.84 -3.40
C THR A 55 10.49 -14.31 -2.90
N ALA A 56 10.34 -14.50 -1.58
CA ALA A 56 9.08 -14.92 -0.97
C ALA A 56 7.92 -13.92 -1.15
N HIS A 57 8.24 -12.66 -1.47
CA HIS A 57 7.27 -11.58 -1.59
C HIS A 57 7.21 -11.02 -3.01
N ARG A 58 7.75 -11.72 -4.01
CA ARG A 58 7.82 -11.23 -5.39
C ARG A 58 6.47 -10.78 -5.96
N ASN A 59 5.40 -11.51 -5.65
CA ASN A 59 4.03 -11.20 -6.10
C ASN A 59 3.28 -10.21 -5.17
N ALA A 60 3.95 -9.70 -4.14
CA ALA A 60 3.41 -8.76 -3.16
C ALA A 60 4.43 -7.65 -2.82
N ALA A 61 5.41 -7.43 -3.70
CA ALA A 61 6.51 -6.50 -3.48
C ALA A 61 6.07 -5.02 -3.52
N ILE A 62 4.90 -4.76 -4.11
CA ILE A 62 4.24 -3.46 -4.15
C ILE A 62 2.74 -3.69 -3.90
N THR A 63 2.14 -2.86 -3.05
CA THR A 63 0.70 -2.88 -2.78
C THR A 63 0.06 -1.53 -3.07
N LEU A 64 -1.15 -1.55 -3.62
CA LEU A 64 -1.97 -0.36 -3.83
C LEU A 64 -3.04 -0.23 -2.73
N LEU A 65 -3.52 0.98 -2.51
CA LEU A 65 -4.66 1.32 -1.63
C LEU A 65 -5.58 2.32 -2.31
N ASP A 66 -6.89 2.10 -2.18
CA ASP A 66 -7.93 3.05 -2.58
C ASP A 66 -8.07 4.11 -1.48
N ALA A 67 -7.89 5.39 -1.80
CA ALA A 67 -8.03 6.45 -0.80
C ALA A 67 -9.46 6.49 -0.23
N GLU A 68 -10.44 6.23 -1.11
CA GLU A 68 -11.86 6.17 -0.81
C GLU A 68 -12.20 5.11 0.24
N SER A 69 -11.39 4.03 0.34
CA SER A 69 -11.59 2.99 1.37
C SER A 69 -11.35 3.50 2.79
N LEU A 70 -10.66 4.62 2.96
CA LEU A 70 -10.40 5.23 4.26
C LEU A 70 -11.49 6.23 4.69
N GLU A 71 -12.36 6.64 3.78
CA GLU A 71 -13.40 7.64 4.05
C GLU A 71 -14.52 7.12 4.97
N VAL A 72 -14.56 5.80 5.20
CA VAL A 72 -15.44 5.17 6.18
C VAL A 72 -15.09 5.50 7.63
N PHE A 73 -13.91 6.07 7.88
CA PHE A 73 -13.42 6.45 9.19
C PHE A 73 -13.57 7.95 9.43
N SER A 74 -13.81 8.34 10.69
CA SER A 74 -13.88 9.74 11.12
C SER A 74 -13.11 9.94 12.43
N PRO A 75 -12.02 10.73 12.44
CA PRO A 75 -11.40 11.37 11.27
C PRO A 75 -10.83 10.33 10.27
N VAL A 76 -10.67 10.73 9.01
CA VAL A 76 -9.99 9.90 7.99
C VAL A 76 -8.53 9.70 8.41
N PRO A 77 -8.04 8.44 8.54
CA PRO A 77 -6.67 8.18 8.96
C PRO A 77 -5.66 8.60 7.89
N ASP A 78 -4.43 8.90 8.32
CA ASP A 78 -3.29 9.03 7.41
C ASP A 78 -3.09 7.69 6.65
N PRO A 79 -3.14 7.66 5.31
CA PRO A 79 -2.95 6.44 4.54
C PRO A 79 -1.63 5.71 4.82
N ALA A 80 -0.59 6.43 5.25
CA ALA A 80 0.71 5.85 5.56
C ALA A 80 0.63 4.81 6.70
N VAL A 81 -0.34 4.92 7.62
CA VAL A 81 -0.48 3.97 8.74
C VAL A 81 -0.84 2.57 8.28
N LEU A 82 -1.44 2.39 7.10
CA LEU A 82 -1.74 1.09 6.52
C LEU A 82 -0.52 0.43 5.87
N ARG A 83 0.55 1.21 5.67
CA ARG A 83 1.83 0.78 5.08
C ARG A 83 1.66 0.11 3.72
N ARG A 84 0.71 0.63 2.93
CA ARG A 84 0.52 0.30 1.51
C ARG A 84 1.31 1.28 0.67
N ASN A 85 2.02 0.80 -0.35
CA ASN A 85 3.03 1.60 -1.04
C ASN A 85 2.49 2.75 -1.88
N ILE A 86 1.40 2.54 -2.63
CA ILE A 86 0.85 3.54 -3.53
C ILE A 86 -0.63 3.71 -3.21
N VAL A 87 -1.02 4.92 -2.80
CA VAL A 87 -2.40 5.27 -2.50
C VAL A 87 -2.93 6.10 -3.65
N VAL A 88 -4.03 5.66 -4.25
CA VAL A 88 -4.64 6.34 -5.39
C VAL A 88 -6.08 6.74 -5.09
N ARG A 89 -6.54 7.81 -5.74
CA ARG A 89 -7.94 8.24 -5.73
C ARG A 89 -8.47 8.32 -7.15
N GLY A 90 -9.76 8.03 -7.31
CA GLY A 90 -10.48 8.15 -8.57
C GLY A 90 -10.40 6.89 -9.43
N TYR A 91 -10.03 5.73 -8.87
CA TYR A 91 -10.08 4.45 -9.57
C TYR A 91 -10.33 3.27 -8.62
N PRO A 92 -11.26 2.35 -8.93
CA PRO A 92 -11.54 1.18 -8.09
C PRO A 92 -10.41 0.14 -8.21
N ILE A 93 -9.39 0.25 -7.37
CA ILE A 93 -8.16 -0.57 -7.49
C ILE A 93 -8.41 -2.08 -7.37
N ASP A 94 -9.48 -2.50 -6.69
CA ASP A 94 -9.82 -3.92 -6.54
C ASP A 94 -10.15 -4.56 -7.90
N SER A 95 -10.57 -3.76 -8.87
CA SER A 95 -10.80 -4.20 -10.25
C SER A 95 -9.51 -4.55 -11.01
N LEU A 96 -8.33 -4.20 -10.48
CA LEU A 96 -7.01 -4.48 -11.06
C LEU A 96 -6.48 -5.88 -10.67
N ALA A 97 -7.12 -6.59 -9.75
CA ALA A 97 -6.72 -7.95 -9.38
C ALA A 97 -6.68 -8.87 -10.62
N GLY A 98 -5.55 -9.57 -10.79
CA GLY A 98 -5.30 -10.45 -11.95
C GLY A 98 -4.97 -9.73 -13.27
N LYS A 99 -5.00 -8.40 -13.34
CA LYS A 99 -4.83 -7.63 -14.58
C LYS A 99 -3.48 -6.93 -14.65
N ARG A 100 -3.01 -6.71 -15.88
CA ARG A 100 -1.91 -5.78 -16.15
C ARG A 100 -2.44 -4.36 -16.24
N PHE A 101 -1.69 -3.42 -15.69
CA PHE A 101 -1.99 -2.00 -15.76
C PHE A 101 -0.69 -1.20 -15.67
N SER A 102 -0.76 0.10 -15.93
CA SER A 102 0.35 1.01 -15.71
C SER A 102 -0.11 2.22 -14.90
N LEU A 103 0.82 2.84 -14.19
CA LEU A 103 0.68 4.18 -13.63
C LEU A 103 1.77 5.06 -14.23
N ASP A 104 1.39 6.27 -14.62
CA ASP A 104 2.29 7.29 -15.15
C ASP A 104 2.14 8.55 -14.30
N SER A 105 3.22 8.93 -13.61
CA SER A 105 3.30 10.13 -12.78
C SER A 105 3.96 11.31 -13.48
N GLY A 106 4.30 11.18 -14.77
CA GLY A 106 4.93 12.23 -15.58
C GLY A 106 6.31 11.86 -16.13
N ASP A 107 7.03 10.94 -15.48
CA ASP A 107 8.34 10.44 -15.91
C ASP A 107 8.24 9.19 -16.81
N GLY A 108 7.02 8.86 -17.23
CA GLY A 108 6.69 7.71 -18.05
C GLY A 108 6.00 6.58 -17.27
N PRO A 109 5.33 5.66 -17.99
CA PRO A 109 4.52 4.63 -17.37
C PRO A 109 5.39 3.55 -16.71
N VAL A 110 5.05 3.21 -15.46
CA VAL A 110 5.51 2.00 -14.79
C VAL A 110 4.45 0.92 -14.95
N GLU A 111 4.83 -0.24 -15.49
CA GLU A 111 3.94 -1.38 -15.69
C GLU A 111 3.88 -2.30 -14.46
N PHE A 112 2.66 -2.75 -14.13
CA PHE A 112 2.38 -3.64 -13.02
C PHE A 112 1.58 -4.86 -13.48
N GLN A 113 1.77 -5.97 -12.76
CA GLN A 113 0.86 -7.11 -12.76
C GLN A 113 0.10 -7.12 -11.42
N GLY A 114 -1.20 -6.89 -11.47
CA GLY A 114 -2.08 -7.13 -10.32
C GLY A 114 -2.20 -8.63 -10.05
N TYR A 115 -1.96 -9.04 -8.80
CA TYR A 115 -2.03 -10.45 -8.40
C TYR A 115 -3.33 -10.76 -7.66
N ARG A 116 -3.43 -10.33 -6.41
CA ARG A 116 -4.57 -10.64 -5.53
C ARG A 116 -4.90 -9.44 -4.64
N PRO A 117 -6.12 -9.37 -4.10
CA PRO A 117 -6.46 -8.37 -3.09
C PRO A 117 -5.50 -8.40 -1.89
N ALA A 118 -5.20 -7.21 -1.37
CA ALA A 118 -4.37 -7.01 -0.21
C ALA A 118 -5.24 -6.95 1.05
N HIS A 119 -5.80 -8.09 1.46
CA HIS A 119 -6.76 -8.15 2.57
C HIS A 119 -6.21 -7.52 3.87
N PRO A 120 -7.05 -6.80 4.62
CA PRO A 120 -6.68 -6.26 5.91
C PRO A 120 -6.48 -7.38 6.94
N CYS A 121 -5.56 -7.16 7.88
CA CYS A 121 -5.28 -8.07 8.99
C CYS A 121 -5.53 -7.39 10.34
N ALA A 122 -5.35 -8.14 11.42
CA ALA A 122 -5.64 -7.67 12.77
C ALA A 122 -4.83 -6.41 13.17
N TRP A 123 -3.70 -6.14 12.51
CA TRP A 123 -2.95 -4.90 12.69
C TRP A 123 -3.76 -3.64 12.41
N MET A 124 -4.76 -3.68 11.51
CA MET A 124 -5.62 -2.52 11.24
C MET A 124 -6.36 -2.05 12.49
N ASN A 125 -6.76 -2.99 13.36
CA ASN A 125 -7.41 -2.63 14.61
C ASN A 125 -6.48 -1.90 15.59
N VAL A 126 -5.17 -2.11 15.46
CA VAL A 126 -4.14 -1.49 16.31
C VAL A 126 -3.75 -0.11 15.78
N VAL A 127 -3.58 0.04 14.47
CA VAL A 127 -3.05 1.28 13.87
C VAL A 127 -4.12 2.30 13.48
N ILE A 128 -5.35 1.86 13.24
CA ILE A 128 -6.49 2.76 12.95
C ILE A 128 -7.43 2.80 14.16
N GLY A 129 -7.83 1.64 14.66
CA GLY A 129 -8.73 1.53 15.80
C GLY A 129 -9.66 0.32 15.72
N ALA A 130 -10.34 0.02 16.83
CA ALA A 130 -11.20 -1.15 16.94
C ALA A 130 -12.23 -1.22 15.80
N GLY A 131 -12.30 -2.38 15.12
CA GLY A 131 -13.22 -2.61 14.02
C GLY A 131 -12.67 -2.26 12.63
N ALA A 132 -11.52 -1.58 12.53
CA ALA A 132 -10.94 -1.17 11.26
C ALA A 132 -10.63 -2.35 10.31
N MET A 133 -10.19 -3.50 10.84
CA MET A 133 -9.99 -4.70 10.03
C MET A 133 -11.28 -5.15 9.33
N LYS A 134 -12.43 -5.04 10.00
CA LYS A 134 -13.73 -5.40 9.42
C LYS A 134 -14.19 -4.34 8.43
N ALA A 135 -14.05 -3.06 8.77
CA ALA A 135 -14.45 -1.95 7.90
C ALA A 135 -13.70 -1.96 6.55
N LEU A 136 -12.40 -2.31 6.57
CA LEU A 136 -11.55 -2.37 5.37
C LEU A 136 -11.71 -3.64 4.52
N ARG A 137 -12.61 -4.58 4.89
CA ARG A 137 -12.79 -5.82 4.10
C ARG A 137 -13.63 -5.65 2.84
N GLY A 138 -14.39 -4.55 2.74
CA GLY A 138 -15.49 -4.43 1.77
C GLY A 138 -16.69 -5.22 2.26
#